data_AF-A0A1B6EWZ2-F1
#
_entry.id   AF-A0A1B6EWZ2-F1
#
_cell.length_a   1.000
_cell.length_b   1.000
_cell.length_c   1.000
_cell.angle_alpha   90.00
_cell.angle_beta   90.00
_cell.angle_gamma   90.00
#
_symmetry.space_group_name_H-M   'P 1'
#
loop_
_entity.id
_entity.type
_entity.pdbx_description
1 polymer ?
#
loop_
_entity_poly.entity_id
_entity_poly.type
_entity_poly.pdbx_seq_one_letter_code
_entity_poly.pdbx_strand_id
1 'polypeptide(L)'
;LCSRNMADSFRSLVFLISAVLSLAVADIKVSDYVYWKKADISAWHQYFPSRALQEESLTNIGAVKAAQDVAQGLNESLRRVAWYQTQELDTAQFMMEGTSAQGCVEGISTFMTKAIDNEISTYQDCAADVLPRLNRASVNLTRITSNYQNAYHRALAGIDSCVKTYPNKDSLSRLKTCVEAWNKNYFTVANTTRNYNAFVSPAMTIFTTVAECAQTAAKNVVDKGWDFLKKLVYCARLSENIDAQAYQEQVSTGYSNYLTQNDLTSQVQLAQALNSQQVSQIEEKMLFYYDLQKRALENYVIESRGSGHYWSQVVGYLSSYYSTIAATSRDNPGNGYCSSAGYSALSAVANSGASAALACDQNIVNDTKYILSKVNNEFSGVNSLLPSTGNVAILSCFSQGYIFAEKTILNCFKVASSNFSVGYSDVYDSVVKDVATLLGYESNFFGNNSLPCGDSVLRRAYSRAEKVLYDLQRCLYVDSGTKYAVTTPAPVPS
;
A
#
# COMPACT_ATOMS: atom_id res chain seq x y z
N LEU A 1 -51.44 -31.86 -59.52
CA LEU A 1 -51.07 -32.22 -58.14
C LEU A 1 -49.71 -31.60 -57.81
N CYS A 2 -49.70 -30.27 -57.73
CA CYS A 2 -48.58 -29.43 -57.31
C CYS A 2 -49.12 -28.63 -56.12
N SER A 3 -48.62 -28.91 -54.92
CA SER A 3 -48.69 -28.03 -53.74
C SER A 3 -48.17 -28.79 -52.53
N ARG A 4 -46.84 -28.87 -52.41
CA ARG A 4 -46.10 -29.10 -51.17
C ARG A 4 -44.66 -28.75 -51.51
N ASN A 5 -44.23 -27.53 -51.18
CA ASN A 5 -42.83 -27.10 -50.96
C ASN A 5 -42.70 -25.57 -50.81
N MET A 6 -43.57 -24.92 -50.01
CA MET A 6 -43.33 -23.53 -49.58
C MET A 6 -43.47 -23.30 -48.07
N ALA A 7 -43.93 -24.30 -47.31
CA ALA A 7 -44.06 -24.19 -45.85
C ALA A 7 -42.76 -24.51 -45.07
N ASP A 8 -41.81 -25.25 -45.66
CA ASP A 8 -40.60 -25.70 -44.96
C ASP A 8 -39.43 -24.70 -45.02
N SER A 9 -39.44 -23.78 -45.98
CA SER A 9 -38.43 -22.71 -46.07
C SER A 9 -38.64 -21.61 -45.01
N PHE A 10 -39.89 -21.33 -44.62
CA PHE A 10 -40.21 -20.33 -43.61
C PHE A 10 -39.94 -20.82 -42.19
N ARG A 11 -40.11 -22.13 -41.92
CA ARG A 11 -39.72 -22.73 -40.63
C ARG A 11 -38.20 -22.77 -40.46
N SER A 12 -37.42 -23.06 -41.51
CA SER A 12 -35.95 -23.07 -41.41
C SER A 12 -35.34 -21.69 -41.17
N LEU A 13 -35.93 -20.61 -41.71
CA LEU A 13 -35.41 -19.24 -41.53
C LEU A 13 -35.67 -18.69 -40.11
N VAL A 14 -36.83 -19.01 -39.52
CA VAL A 14 -37.17 -18.64 -38.13
C VAL A 14 -36.37 -19.47 -37.12
N PHE A 15 -36.02 -20.72 -37.44
CA PHE A 15 -35.16 -21.56 -36.60
C PHE A 15 -33.69 -21.11 -36.60
N LEU A 16 -33.17 -20.54 -37.69
CA LEU A 16 -31.81 -20.00 -37.75
C LEU A 16 -31.60 -18.73 -36.90
N ILE A 17 -32.65 -17.93 -36.70
CA ILE A 17 -32.62 -16.75 -35.82
C ILE A 17 -32.83 -17.18 -34.35
N SER A 18 -33.58 -18.25 -34.10
CA SER A 18 -33.88 -18.75 -32.75
C SER A 18 -32.76 -19.61 -32.15
N ALA A 19 -31.95 -20.28 -32.97
CA ALA A 19 -30.87 -21.19 -32.51
C ALA A 19 -29.54 -20.48 -32.16
N VAL A 20 -29.41 -19.18 -32.41
CA VAL A 20 -28.21 -18.39 -32.06
C VAL A 20 -28.38 -17.66 -30.70
N LEU A 21 -29.56 -17.74 -30.09
CA LEU A 21 -29.91 -17.02 -28.86
C LEU A 21 -29.58 -17.74 -27.54
N SER A 22 -28.90 -18.88 -27.54
CA SER A 22 -28.53 -19.54 -26.29
C SER A 22 -27.15 -20.17 -26.37
N LEU A 23 -26.16 -19.42 -25.92
CA LEU A 23 -24.99 -19.82 -25.09
C LEU A 23 -23.91 -18.74 -25.21
N ALA A 24 -24.23 -17.50 -24.82
CA ALA A 24 -23.21 -16.51 -24.48
C ALA A 24 -22.67 -16.85 -23.08
N VAL A 25 -21.92 -17.95 -22.97
CA VAL A 25 -21.15 -18.23 -21.76
C VAL A 25 -19.89 -17.39 -21.86
N ALA A 26 -19.69 -16.45 -20.94
CA ALA A 26 -18.43 -15.72 -20.84
C ALA A 26 -17.27 -16.71 -20.88
N ASP A 27 -16.35 -16.54 -21.84
CA ASP A 27 -15.13 -17.34 -21.91
C ASP A 27 -14.18 -16.80 -20.84
N ILE A 28 -14.39 -17.22 -19.59
CA ILE A 28 -13.40 -17.07 -18.53
C ILE A 28 -12.14 -17.77 -19.01
N LYS A 29 -11.13 -17.03 -19.46
CA LYS A 29 -9.85 -17.63 -19.81
C LYS A 29 -9.20 -18.12 -18.52
N VAL A 30 -8.98 -19.42 -18.43
CA VAL A 30 -8.27 -20.07 -17.30
C VAL A 30 -6.98 -19.33 -16.93
N SER A 31 -6.24 -18.85 -17.95
CA SER A 31 -5.02 -18.07 -17.78
C SER A 31 -5.23 -16.75 -17.03
N ASP A 32 -6.34 -16.08 -17.28
CA ASP A 32 -6.68 -14.78 -16.71
C ASP A 32 -7.10 -14.94 -15.23
N TYR A 33 -7.90 -15.95 -14.89
CA TYR A 33 -8.24 -16.29 -13.51
C TYR A 33 -7.00 -16.65 -12.67
N VAL A 34 -6.11 -17.46 -13.23
CA VAL A 34 -4.85 -17.87 -12.57
C VAL A 34 -3.93 -16.68 -12.37
N TYR A 35 -3.78 -15.83 -13.40
CA TYR A 35 -3.01 -14.60 -13.32
C TYR A 35 -3.52 -13.72 -12.17
N TRP A 36 -4.83 -13.50 -12.10
CA TRP A 36 -5.43 -12.72 -11.01
C TRP A 36 -5.09 -13.28 -9.63
N LYS A 37 -5.33 -14.58 -9.38
CA LYS A 37 -5.09 -15.18 -8.05
C LYS A 37 -3.62 -15.09 -7.61
N LYS A 38 -2.69 -15.15 -8.56
CA LYS A 38 -1.26 -14.94 -8.29
C LYS A 38 -0.95 -13.46 -8.03
N ALA A 39 -1.53 -12.55 -8.79
CA ALA A 39 -1.35 -11.10 -8.62
C ALA A 39 -1.89 -10.63 -7.26
N ASP A 40 -3.04 -11.17 -6.82
CA ASP A 40 -3.65 -10.95 -5.50
C ASP A 40 -2.70 -11.35 -4.36
N ILE A 41 -2.17 -12.59 -4.40
CA ILE A 41 -1.18 -13.10 -3.45
C ILE A 41 0.09 -12.24 -3.43
N SER A 42 0.59 -11.87 -4.62
CA SER A 42 1.84 -11.11 -4.78
C SER A 42 1.72 -9.67 -4.28
N ALA A 43 0.61 -8.99 -4.59
CA ALA A 43 0.35 -7.64 -4.10
C ALA A 43 0.23 -7.63 -2.57
N TRP A 44 -0.55 -8.55 -1.98
CA TRP A 44 -0.66 -8.65 -0.53
C TRP A 44 0.68 -8.94 0.14
N HIS A 45 1.46 -9.87 -0.42
CA HIS A 45 2.81 -10.19 0.05
C HIS A 45 3.70 -8.95 0.13
N GLN A 46 3.74 -8.21 -0.96
CA GLN A 46 4.58 -7.03 -1.13
C GLN A 46 4.19 -5.89 -0.20
N TYR A 47 2.90 -5.71 0.06
CA TYR A 47 2.39 -4.54 0.80
C TYR A 47 2.45 -4.68 2.30
N PHE A 48 2.08 -5.85 2.83
CA PHE A 48 1.87 -5.97 4.27
C PHE A 48 2.89 -6.89 4.93
N PRO A 49 2.92 -8.21 4.71
CA PRO A 49 3.71 -9.08 5.56
C PRO A 49 5.21 -9.02 5.23
N SER A 50 5.59 -8.86 3.95
CA SER A 50 7.02 -8.72 3.59
C SER A 50 7.62 -7.44 4.18
N ARG A 51 6.90 -6.32 4.04
CA ARG A 51 7.28 -5.04 4.63
C ARG A 51 7.38 -5.12 6.15
N ALA A 52 6.35 -5.64 6.81
CA ALA A 52 6.30 -5.89 8.26
C ALA A 52 7.55 -6.64 8.80
N LEU A 53 7.95 -7.70 8.11
CA LEU A 53 9.15 -8.48 8.47
C LEU A 53 10.45 -7.69 8.22
N GLN A 54 10.51 -6.92 7.13
CA GLN A 54 11.65 -6.06 6.83
C GLN A 54 11.79 -4.91 7.85
N GLU A 55 10.68 -4.30 8.25
CA GLU A 55 10.61 -3.29 9.32
C GLU A 55 11.20 -3.83 10.62
N GLU A 56 10.76 -5.01 11.06
CA GLU A 56 11.26 -5.62 12.28
C GLU A 56 12.74 -6.02 12.15
N SER A 57 13.17 -6.51 10.98
CA SER A 57 14.56 -6.88 10.74
C SER A 57 15.49 -5.67 10.85
N LEU A 58 15.15 -4.57 10.18
CA LEU A 58 15.92 -3.34 10.25
C LEU A 58 15.85 -2.69 11.63
N THR A 59 14.70 -2.78 12.30
CA THR A 59 14.55 -2.32 13.69
C THR A 59 15.47 -3.11 14.62
N ASN A 60 15.58 -4.43 14.46
CA ASN A 60 16.50 -5.25 15.26
C ASN A 60 17.97 -4.86 15.03
N ILE A 61 18.38 -4.68 13.77
CA ILE A 61 19.73 -4.22 13.42
C ILE A 61 20.01 -2.84 14.02
N GLY A 62 19.07 -1.91 13.85
CA GLY A 62 19.15 -0.56 14.42
C GLY A 62 19.21 -0.59 15.96
N ALA A 63 18.46 -1.48 16.61
CA ALA A 63 18.39 -1.59 18.05
C ALA A 63 19.71 -2.12 18.64
N VAL A 64 20.33 -3.11 17.98
CA VAL A 64 21.66 -3.60 18.37
C VAL A 64 22.67 -2.47 18.29
N LYS A 65 22.70 -1.76 17.16
CA LYS A 65 23.62 -0.64 16.95
C LYS A 65 23.39 0.48 17.97
N ALA A 66 22.16 0.94 18.12
CA ALA A 66 21.81 1.98 19.07
C ALA A 66 22.15 1.59 20.51
N ALA A 67 21.93 0.32 20.91
CA ALA A 67 22.28 -0.14 22.25
C ALA A 67 23.79 -0.07 22.52
N GLN A 68 24.59 -0.45 21.52
CA GLN A 68 26.05 -0.33 21.58
C GLN A 68 26.51 1.14 21.63
N ASP A 69 25.96 1.98 20.75
CA ASP A 69 26.30 3.40 20.67
C ASP A 69 25.92 4.14 21.96
N VAL A 70 24.74 3.86 22.54
CA VAL A 70 24.34 4.41 23.84
C VAL A 70 25.32 3.96 24.93
N ALA A 71 25.67 2.67 24.99
CA ALA A 71 26.60 2.17 26.00
C ALA A 71 28.00 2.83 25.90
N GLN A 72 28.49 3.07 24.69
CA GLN A 72 29.78 3.73 24.44
C GLN A 72 29.71 5.24 24.72
N GLY A 73 28.63 5.90 24.32
CA GLY A 73 28.45 7.34 24.44
C GLY A 73 27.87 7.83 25.77
N LEU A 74 27.46 6.93 26.67
CA LEU A 74 26.76 7.29 27.89
C LEU A 74 27.59 8.20 28.80
N ASN A 75 28.88 7.92 28.98
CA ASN A 75 29.75 8.74 29.84
C ASN A 75 29.75 10.20 29.39
N GLU A 76 30.01 10.44 28.10
CA GLU A 76 30.01 11.78 27.51
C GLU A 76 28.62 12.43 27.63
N SER A 77 27.55 11.67 27.43
CA SER A 77 26.18 12.17 27.57
C SER A 77 25.86 12.58 29.02
N LEU A 78 26.30 11.80 30.02
CA LEU A 78 26.14 12.12 31.44
C LEU A 78 27.01 13.30 31.88
N ARG A 79 28.22 13.45 31.31
CA ARG A 79 29.06 14.63 31.52
C ARG A 79 28.39 15.91 31.03
N ARG A 80 27.69 15.85 29.89
CA ARG A 80 26.88 16.98 29.39
C ARG A 80 25.72 17.30 30.30
N VAL A 81 25.06 16.29 30.88
CA VAL A 81 24.01 16.50 31.90
C VAL A 81 24.59 17.20 33.13
N ALA A 82 25.79 16.82 33.56
CA ALA A 82 26.49 17.41 34.71
C ALA A 82 27.28 18.70 34.39
N TRP A 83 27.15 19.25 33.18
CA TRP A 83 28.00 20.35 32.70
C TRP A 83 27.94 21.59 33.60
N TYR A 84 26.74 21.94 34.07
CA TYR A 84 26.55 23.05 35.00
C TYR A 84 27.32 22.85 36.31
N GLN A 85 27.28 21.64 36.90
CA GLN A 85 28.04 21.34 38.11
C GLN A 85 29.54 21.47 37.89
N THR A 86 30.04 21.09 36.73
CA THR A 86 31.46 21.25 36.38
C THR A 86 31.83 22.73 36.34
N GLN A 87 31.02 23.59 35.70
CA GLN A 87 31.27 25.03 35.68
C GLN A 87 31.22 25.67 37.07
N GLU A 88 30.28 25.25 37.92
CA GLU A 88 30.17 25.75 39.29
C GLU A 88 31.34 25.30 40.17
N LEU A 89 31.87 24.10 39.96
CA LEU A 89 33.08 23.64 40.63
C LEU A 89 34.29 24.52 40.29
N ASP A 90 34.51 24.79 39.00
CA ASP A 90 35.63 25.62 38.53
C ASP A 90 35.54 27.04 39.12
N THR A 91 34.32 27.59 39.14
CA THR A 91 34.04 28.89 39.75
C THR A 91 34.32 28.89 41.25
N ALA A 92 33.86 27.87 41.98
CA ALA A 92 34.10 27.74 43.41
C ALA A 92 35.59 27.57 43.76
N GLN A 93 36.34 26.80 42.97
CA GLN A 93 37.78 26.62 43.15
C GLN A 93 38.51 27.95 43.03
N PHE A 94 38.17 28.77 42.03
CA PHE A 94 38.74 30.10 41.86
C PHE A 94 38.36 31.04 43.00
N MET A 95 37.09 31.07 43.42
CA MET A 95 36.62 31.97 44.48
C MET A 95 37.17 31.62 45.87
N MET A 96 37.49 30.35 46.13
CA MET A 96 37.88 29.87 47.45
C MET A 96 39.38 29.61 47.59
N GLU A 97 40.17 29.83 46.53
CA GLU A 97 41.62 29.71 46.56
C GLU A 97 42.23 30.65 47.61
N GLY A 98 43.13 30.13 48.46
CA GLY A 98 43.77 30.88 49.52
C GLY A 98 42.86 31.23 50.72
N THR A 99 41.62 30.74 50.73
CA THR A 99 40.69 30.90 51.87
C THR A 99 40.65 29.64 52.75
N SER A 100 40.05 29.74 53.92
CA SER A 100 39.73 28.61 54.80
C SER A 100 38.84 27.54 54.15
N ALA A 101 38.14 27.87 53.05
CA ALA A 101 37.27 26.95 52.33
C ALA A 101 37.99 26.10 51.27
N GLN A 102 39.25 26.41 50.91
CA GLN A 102 39.98 25.74 49.82
C GLN A 102 39.98 24.21 49.97
N GLY A 103 40.38 23.71 51.14
CA GLY A 103 40.45 22.27 51.39
C GLY A 103 39.08 21.56 51.32
N CYS A 104 37.98 22.29 51.59
CA CYS A 104 36.62 21.76 51.43
C CYS A 104 36.28 21.54 49.96
N VAL A 105 36.56 22.52 49.09
CA VAL A 105 36.31 22.43 47.64
C VAL A 105 37.19 21.37 46.99
N GLU A 106 38.48 21.32 47.35
CA GLU A 106 39.42 20.29 46.87
C GLU A 106 38.91 18.88 47.22
N GLY A 107 38.39 18.70 48.44
CA GLY A 107 37.84 17.42 48.91
C GLY A 107 36.62 16.92 48.14
N ILE A 108 35.84 17.81 47.52
CA ILE A 108 34.64 17.45 46.74
C ILE A 108 34.84 17.50 45.22
N SER A 109 36.02 17.91 44.74
CA SER A 109 36.33 18.05 43.30
C SER A 109 36.06 16.80 42.46
N THR A 110 36.26 15.60 43.04
CA THR A 110 36.05 14.32 42.35
C THR A 110 34.63 13.76 42.47
N PHE A 111 33.72 14.47 43.16
CA PHE A 111 32.40 13.97 43.49
C PHE A 111 31.58 13.65 42.23
N MET A 112 31.50 14.58 41.28
CA MET A 112 30.71 14.39 40.07
C MET A 112 31.29 13.34 39.14
N THR A 113 32.62 13.25 39.02
CA THR A 113 33.27 12.18 38.24
C THR A 113 32.92 10.80 38.80
N LYS A 114 33.05 10.60 40.12
CA LYS A 114 32.65 9.35 40.78
C LYS A 114 31.17 9.06 40.66
N ALA A 115 30.33 10.10 40.74
CA ALA A 115 28.89 9.97 40.56
C ALA A 115 28.55 9.41 39.18
N ILE A 116 29.19 9.94 38.13
CA ILE A 116 29.02 9.49 36.74
C ILE A 116 29.56 8.06 36.56
N ASP A 117 30.78 7.77 37.04
CA ASP A 117 31.38 6.44 36.91
C ASP A 117 30.52 5.35 37.57
N ASN A 118 29.94 5.64 38.73
CA ASN A 118 29.01 4.73 39.40
C ASN A 118 27.75 4.48 38.56
N GLU A 119 27.16 5.54 37.97
CA GLU A 119 25.96 5.39 37.14
C GLU A 119 26.23 4.68 35.81
N ILE A 120 27.45 4.79 35.25
CA ILE A 120 27.86 3.99 34.10
C ILE A 120 27.89 2.50 34.46
N SER A 121 28.45 2.14 35.61
CA SER A 121 28.46 0.75 36.08
C SER A 121 27.04 0.23 36.29
N THR A 122 26.17 1.00 36.96
CA THR A 122 24.77 0.62 37.18
C THR A 122 23.99 0.48 35.87
N TYR A 123 24.26 1.34 34.88
CA TYR A 123 23.68 1.21 33.55
C TYR A 123 24.10 -0.09 32.87
N GLN A 124 25.38 -0.47 32.95
CA GLN A 124 25.88 -1.71 32.33
C GLN A 124 25.17 -2.94 32.88
N ASP A 125 24.93 -2.99 34.20
CA ASP A 125 24.17 -4.05 34.84
C ASP A 125 22.69 -4.04 34.40
N CYS A 126 22.08 -2.85 34.36
CA CYS A 126 20.69 -2.66 33.95
C CYS A 126 20.43 -3.11 32.49
N ALA A 127 21.34 -2.79 31.57
CA ALA A 127 21.20 -3.08 30.14
C ALA A 127 21.82 -4.43 29.71
N ALA A 128 22.35 -5.23 30.63
CA ALA A 128 23.17 -6.41 30.33
C ALA A 128 22.49 -7.45 29.41
N ASP A 129 21.18 -7.68 29.59
CA ASP A 129 20.44 -8.69 28.80
C ASP A 129 19.83 -8.13 27.50
N VAL A 130 19.98 -6.83 27.20
CA VAL A 130 19.41 -6.23 25.98
C VAL A 130 19.99 -6.87 24.72
N LEU A 131 21.32 -6.87 24.56
CA LEU A 131 21.97 -7.42 23.37
C LEU A 131 21.69 -8.93 23.20
N PRO A 132 21.80 -9.77 24.24
CA PRO A 132 21.36 -11.18 24.17
C PRO A 132 19.90 -11.34 23.75
N ARG A 133 18.96 -10.53 24.27
CA ARG A 133 17.55 -10.58 23.88
C ARG A 133 17.34 -10.18 22.42
N LEU A 134 18.02 -9.14 21.93
CA LEU A 134 17.95 -8.71 20.53
C LEU A 134 18.47 -9.80 19.58
N ASN A 135 19.58 -10.47 19.93
CA ASN A 135 20.11 -11.59 19.16
C ASN A 135 19.12 -12.76 19.10
N ARG A 136 18.50 -13.13 20.23
CA ARG A 136 17.44 -14.16 20.26
C ARG A 136 16.23 -13.75 19.41
N ALA A 137 15.82 -12.49 19.47
CA ALA A 137 14.73 -11.96 18.64
C ALA A 137 15.05 -12.04 17.14
N SER A 138 16.30 -11.73 16.74
CA SER A 138 16.77 -11.83 15.36
C SER A 138 16.71 -13.26 14.80
N VAL A 139 17.16 -14.24 15.60
CA VAL A 139 17.07 -15.67 15.23
C VAL A 139 15.61 -16.10 15.07
N ASN A 140 14.74 -15.70 16.00
CA ASN A 140 13.31 -15.98 15.92
C ASN A 140 12.66 -15.35 14.69
N LEU A 141 12.98 -14.09 14.39
CA LEU A 141 12.49 -13.38 13.21
C LEU A 141 12.93 -14.07 11.91
N THR A 142 14.17 -14.54 11.83
CA THR A 142 14.68 -15.29 10.68
C THR A 142 13.84 -16.56 10.44
N ARG A 143 13.49 -17.29 11.50
CA ARG A 143 12.63 -18.48 11.40
C ARG A 143 11.22 -18.12 10.91
N ILE A 144 10.63 -17.05 11.44
CA ILE A 144 9.30 -16.58 11.05
C ILE A 144 9.28 -16.15 9.59
N THR A 145 10.30 -15.39 9.18
CA THR A 145 10.48 -14.93 7.80
C THR A 145 10.58 -16.12 6.84
N SER A 146 11.43 -17.10 7.15
CA SER A 146 11.56 -18.32 6.34
C SER A 146 10.26 -19.11 6.24
N ASN A 147 9.52 -19.27 7.34
CA ASN A 147 8.22 -19.95 7.33
C ASN A 147 7.20 -19.22 6.46
N TYR A 148 7.15 -17.89 6.55
CA TYR A 148 6.27 -17.07 5.74
C TYR A 148 6.63 -17.13 4.24
N GLN A 149 7.92 -16.95 3.89
CA GLN A 149 8.40 -17.04 2.51
C GLN A 149 8.10 -18.42 1.89
N ASN A 150 8.27 -19.49 2.67
CA ASN A 150 7.88 -20.84 2.25
C ASN A 150 6.37 -20.95 1.98
N ALA A 151 5.51 -20.35 2.80
CA ALA A 151 4.06 -20.35 2.58
C ALA A 151 3.68 -19.58 1.30
N TYR A 152 4.30 -18.42 1.08
CA TYR A 152 4.14 -17.63 -0.14
C TYR A 152 4.54 -18.41 -1.41
N HIS A 153 5.75 -18.96 -1.46
CA HIS A 153 6.22 -19.73 -2.61
C HIS A 153 5.40 -21.01 -2.84
N ARG A 154 5.01 -21.71 -1.76
CA ARG A 154 4.14 -22.90 -1.85
C ARG A 154 2.78 -22.57 -2.44
N ALA A 155 2.19 -21.43 -2.08
CA ALA A 155 0.90 -21.02 -2.63
C ALA A 155 0.99 -20.78 -4.15
N LEU A 156 2.01 -20.05 -4.62
CA LEU A 156 2.21 -19.80 -6.04
C LEU A 156 2.46 -21.09 -6.84
N ALA A 157 3.33 -21.97 -6.34
CA ALA A 157 3.61 -23.26 -6.96
C ALA A 157 2.40 -24.22 -6.91
N GLY A 158 1.61 -24.16 -5.84
CA GLY A 158 0.37 -24.90 -5.70
C GLY A 158 -0.67 -24.51 -6.76
N ILE A 159 -0.80 -23.21 -7.03
CA ILE A 159 -1.64 -22.70 -8.12
C ILE A 159 -1.15 -23.23 -9.48
N ASP A 160 0.16 -23.23 -9.75
CA ASP A 160 0.69 -23.81 -10.99
C ASP A 160 0.39 -25.31 -11.13
N SER A 161 0.42 -26.05 -10.02
CA SER A 161 0.04 -27.46 -9.99
C SER A 161 -1.44 -27.67 -10.30
N CYS A 162 -2.33 -26.80 -9.78
CA CYS A 162 -3.75 -26.84 -10.10
C CYS A 162 -3.99 -26.67 -11.61
N VAL A 163 -3.27 -25.74 -12.26
CA VAL A 163 -3.38 -25.50 -13.72
C VAL A 163 -2.95 -26.72 -14.53
N LYS A 164 -1.83 -27.35 -14.14
CA LYS A 164 -1.35 -28.59 -14.80
C LYS A 164 -2.34 -29.74 -14.64
N THR A 165 -3.01 -29.84 -13.50
CA THR A 165 -3.95 -30.92 -13.18
C THR A 165 -5.31 -30.74 -13.86
N TYR A 166 -5.77 -29.49 -14.00
CA TYR A 166 -7.08 -29.15 -14.56
C TYR A 166 -6.97 -28.15 -15.73
N PRO A 167 -6.40 -28.57 -16.89
CA PRO A 167 -6.05 -27.65 -17.98
C PRO A 167 -7.24 -27.21 -18.85
N ASN A 168 -8.37 -27.93 -18.82
CA ASN A 168 -9.45 -27.76 -19.80
C ASN A 168 -10.71 -27.10 -19.20
N LYS A 169 -11.52 -26.47 -20.06
CA LYS A 169 -12.75 -25.73 -19.69
C LYS A 169 -13.76 -26.58 -18.90
N ASP A 170 -13.87 -27.88 -19.18
CA ASP A 170 -14.75 -28.81 -18.48
C ASP A 170 -14.35 -29.06 -17.01
N SER A 171 -13.10 -28.73 -16.66
CA SER A 171 -12.57 -28.82 -15.29
C SER A 171 -12.47 -27.47 -14.59
N LEU A 172 -13.03 -26.40 -15.18
CA LEU A 172 -12.90 -25.03 -14.66
C LEU A 172 -13.38 -24.91 -13.20
N SER A 173 -14.48 -25.59 -12.83
CA SER A 173 -14.96 -25.61 -11.45
C SER A 173 -13.94 -26.23 -10.49
N ARG A 174 -13.35 -27.37 -10.85
CA ARG A 174 -12.32 -28.05 -10.06
C ARG A 174 -11.03 -27.23 -9.95
N LEU A 175 -10.64 -26.57 -11.04
CA LEU A 175 -9.52 -25.63 -11.06
C LEU A 175 -9.75 -24.49 -10.05
N LYS A 176 -10.91 -23.83 -10.12
CA LYS A 176 -11.26 -22.73 -9.21
C LYS A 176 -11.19 -23.15 -7.74
N THR A 177 -11.82 -24.28 -7.41
CA THR A 177 -11.75 -24.85 -6.04
C THR A 177 -10.31 -25.12 -5.58
N CYS A 178 -9.47 -25.69 -6.44
CA CYS A 178 -8.07 -25.97 -6.13
C CYS A 178 -7.27 -24.68 -5.87
N VAL A 179 -7.43 -23.68 -6.74
CA VAL A 179 -6.74 -22.38 -6.63
C VAL A 179 -7.21 -21.60 -5.39
N GLU A 180 -8.51 -21.61 -5.10
CA GLU A 180 -9.08 -20.96 -3.91
C GLU A 180 -8.57 -21.56 -2.60
N ALA A 181 -8.38 -22.88 -2.55
CA ALA A 181 -7.80 -23.53 -1.37
C ALA A 181 -6.38 -23.01 -1.09
N TRP A 182 -5.53 -22.91 -2.11
CA TRP A 182 -4.18 -22.35 -1.97
C TRP A 182 -4.18 -20.87 -1.60
N ASN A 183 -5.05 -20.07 -2.22
CA ASN A 183 -5.22 -18.66 -1.91
C ASN A 183 -5.65 -18.46 -0.44
N LYS A 184 -6.66 -19.21 0.03
CA LYS A 184 -7.10 -19.16 1.44
C LYS A 184 -5.99 -19.52 2.42
N ASN A 185 -5.27 -20.62 2.15
CA ASN A 185 -4.17 -21.07 3.01
C ASN A 185 -3.06 -20.01 3.12
N TYR A 186 -2.73 -19.33 2.01
CA TYR A 186 -1.78 -18.23 2.02
C TYR A 186 -2.25 -17.07 2.91
N PHE A 187 -3.48 -16.59 2.72
CA PHE A 187 -3.99 -15.44 3.46
C PHE A 187 -4.13 -15.70 4.96
N THR A 188 -4.40 -16.95 5.39
CA THR A 188 -4.34 -17.32 6.80
C THR A 188 -2.97 -17.04 7.41
N VAL A 189 -1.88 -17.47 6.76
CA VAL A 189 -0.52 -17.24 7.24
C VAL A 189 -0.14 -15.76 7.13
N ALA A 190 -0.43 -15.13 5.98
CA ALA A 190 -0.05 -13.75 5.69
C ALA A 190 -0.67 -12.75 6.68
N ASN A 191 -1.94 -12.94 7.05
CA ASN A 191 -2.63 -12.05 7.97
C ASN A 191 -2.11 -12.15 9.40
N THR A 192 -1.63 -13.32 9.82
CA THR A 192 -0.92 -13.46 11.11
C THR A 192 0.43 -12.74 11.07
N THR A 193 1.15 -12.82 9.94
CA THR A 193 2.48 -12.20 9.78
C THR A 193 2.42 -10.67 9.65
N ARG A 194 1.33 -10.08 9.16
CA ARG A 194 1.15 -8.61 9.06
C ARG A 194 1.31 -7.87 10.39
N ASN A 195 1.15 -8.54 11.53
CA ASN A 195 1.15 -7.90 12.84
C ASN A 195 2.53 -7.39 13.30
N TYR A 196 3.62 -7.71 12.59
CA TYR A 196 4.91 -7.07 12.84
C TYR A 196 4.87 -5.64 12.26
N ASN A 197 4.89 -4.62 13.10
CA ASN A 197 4.96 -3.23 12.65
C ASN A 197 5.72 -2.38 13.67
N ALA A 198 5.92 -1.10 13.38
CA ALA A 198 6.64 -0.16 14.27
C ALA A 198 6.11 -0.10 15.73
N PHE A 199 4.86 -0.48 16.01
CA PHE A 199 4.26 -0.40 17.35
C PHE A 199 4.36 -1.71 18.13
N VAL A 200 4.25 -2.83 17.41
CA VAL A 200 4.28 -4.17 18.00
C VAL A 200 5.69 -4.78 17.95
N SER A 201 6.66 -4.04 17.41
CA SER A 201 8.06 -4.44 17.24
C SER A 201 8.67 -5.02 18.53
N PRO A 202 8.95 -6.33 18.55
CA PRO A 202 9.67 -6.95 19.67
C PRO A 202 11.05 -6.34 19.88
N ALA A 203 11.79 -6.05 18.81
CA ALA A 203 13.11 -5.42 18.90
C ALA A 203 13.05 -4.05 19.57
N MET A 204 12.10 -3.20 19.18
CA MET A 204 11.96 -1.88 19.80
C MET A 204 11.56 -2.00 21.28
N THR A 205 10.67 -2.93 21.60
CA THR A 205 10.27 -3.23 23.00
C THR A 205 11.45 -3.71 23.85
N ILE A 206 12.38 -4.47 23.28
CA ILE A 206 13.61 -4.86 23.98
C ILE A 206 14.54 -3.64 24.14
N PHE A 207 14.63 -2.80 23.11
CA PHE A 207 15.47 -1.60 23.13
C PHE A 207 14.99 -0.54 24.13
N THR A 208 13.68 -0.41 24.42
CA THR A 208 13.20 0.59 25.40
C THR A 208 13.84 0.42 26.78
N THR A 209 14.26 -0.79 27.15
CA THR A 209 15.06 -1.02 28.37
C THR A 209 16.37 -0.22 28.37
N VAL A 210 17.04 -0.07 27.22
CA VAL A 210 18.24 0.80 27.07
C VAL A 210 17.90 2.24 27.41
N ALA A 211 16.81 2.76 26.84
CA ALA A 211 16.36 4.12 27.07
C ALA A 211 15.99 4.34 28.55
N GLU A 212 15.30 3.39 29.17
CA GLU A 212 14.94 3.42 30.60
C GLU A 212 16.17 3.40 31.52
N CYS A 213 17.14 2.52 31.26
CA CYS A 213 18.39 2.44 32.02
C CYS A 213 19.20 3.75 31.88
N ALA A 214 19.36 4.27 30.65
CA ALA A 214 20.07 5.52 30.41
C ALA A 214 19.36 6.71 31.08
N GLN A 215 18.03 6.75 31.00
CA GLN A 215 17.20 7.78 31.65
C GLN A 215 17.37 7.76 33.18
N THR A 216 17.42 6.56 33.77
CA THR A 216 17.63 6.38 35.20
C THR A 216 19.00 6.87 35.62
N ALA A 217 20.06 6.49 34.89
CA ALA A 217 21.41 6.99 35.12
C ALA A 217 21.48 8.52 35.07
N ALA A 218 20.85 9.15 34.08
CA ALA A 218 20.80 10.60 33.97
C ALA A 218 20.05 11.27 35.13
N LYS A 219 18.90 10.72 35.55
CA LYS A 219 18.16 11.21 36.74
C LYS A 219 19.02 11.12 38.00
N ASN A 220 19.71 10.01 38.21
CA ASN A 220 20.60 9.84 39.35
C ASN A 220 21.79 10.81 39.32
N VAL A 221 22.38 11.08 38.14
CA VAL A 221 23.43 12.11 37.99
C VAL A 221 22.89 13.50 38.32
N VAL A 222 21.66 13.83 37.90
CA VAL A 222 20.99 15.10 38.22
C VAL A 222 20.77 15.24 39.74
N ASP A 223 20.28 14.20 40.39
CA ASP A 223 20.03 14.21 41.85
C ASP A 223 21.34 14.34 42.64
N LYS A 224 22.37 13.58 42.25
CA LYS A 224 23.72 13.73 42.82
C LYS A 224 24.31 15.11 42.54
N GLY A 225 24.00 15.70 41.39
CA GLY A 225 24.36 17.07 41.03
C GLY A 225 23.75 18.08 42.00
N TRP A 226 22.48 17.92 42.38
CA TRP A 226 21.85 18.75 43.42
C TRP A 226 22.59 18.64 44.76
N ASP A 227 22.95 17.43 45.17
CA ASP A 227 23.68 17.22 46.42
C ASP A 227 25.11 17.76 46.38
N PHE A 228 25.77 17.69 45.23
CA PHE A 228 27.06 18.32 44.99
C PHE A 228 26.98 19.84 45.16
N LEU A 229 25.99 20.48 44.56
CA LEU A 229 25.79 21.92 44.70
C LEU A 229 25.54 22.35 46.15
N LYS A 230 24.79 21.56 46.95
CA LYS A 230 24.64 21.81 48.39
C LYS A 230 25.97 21.72 49.14
N LYS A 231 26.86 20.81 48.74
CA LYS A 231 28.22 20.70 49.31
C LYS A 231 29.08 21.90 48.95
N LEU A 232 28.99 22.42 47.72
CA LEU A 232 29.68 23.66 47.33
C LEU A 232 29.20 24.85 48.17
N VAL A 233 27.89 25.01 48.35
CA VAL A 233 27.32 26.04 49.22
C VAL A 233 27.79 25.89 50.67
N TYR A 234 27.92 24.66 51.17
CA TYR A 234 28.48 24.42 52.48
C TYR A 234 29.95 24.87 52.57
N CYS A 235 30.78 24.55 51.56
CA CYS A 235 32.17 25.03 51.53
C CYS A 235 32.24 26.56 51.50
N ALA A 236 31.37 27.22 50.74
CA ALA A 236 31.30 28.69 50.70
C ALA A 236 31.09 29.32 52.08
N ARG A 237 30.29 28.69 52.96
CA ARG A 237 30.06 29.16 54.35
C ARG A 237 31.31 29.13 55.22
N LEU A 238 32.33 28.37 54.84
CA LEU A 238 33.60 28.32 55.57
C LEU A 238 34.53 29.47 55.19
N SER A 239 34.25 30.19 54.11
CA SER A 239 35.02 31.36 53.67
C SER A 239 34.48 32.63 54.31
N GLU A 240 35.38 33.45 54.82
CA GLU A 240 35.04 34.77 55.39
C GLU A 240 34.69 35.80 54.29
N ASN A 241 35.05 35.51 53.04
CA ASN A 241 34.99 36.44 51.91
C ASN A 241 33.82 36.20 50.96
N ILE A 242 32.98 35.19 51.21
CA ILE A 242 31.88 34.80 50.32
C ILE A 242 30.55 34.97 51.06
N ASP A 243 29.61 35.72 50.44
CA ASP A 243 28.22 35.71 50.87
C ASP A 243 27.57 34.37 50.49
N ALA A 244 27.51 33.47 51.47
CA ALA A 244 26.98 32.13 51.27
C ALA A 244 25.48 32.09 50.94
N GLN A 245 24.70 33.12 51.32
CA GLN A 245 23.28 33.16 51.00
C GLN A 245 23.08 33.57 49.55
N ALA A 246 23.80 34.59 49.08
CA ALA A 246 23.80 34.99 47.68
C ALA A 246 24.33 33.86 46.78
N TYR A 247 25.41 33.18 47.18
CA TYR A 247 25.95 32.05 46.43
C TYR A 247 24.96 30.88 46.37
N GLN A 248 24.26 30.57 47.47
CA GLN A 248 23.22 29.55 47.47
C GLN A 248 22.09 29.87 46.48
N GLU A 249 21.64 31.13 46.42
CA GLU A 249 20.59 31.57 45.50
C GLU A 249 21.04 31.46 44.03
N GLN A 250 22.27 31.90 43.72
CA GLN A 250 22.87 31.78 42.40
C GLN A 250 22.92 30.33 41.94
N VAL A 251 23.50 29.45 42.76
CA VAL A 251 23.70 28.04 42.42
C VAL A 251 22.36 27.32 42.21
N SER A 252 21.37 27.58 43.06
CA SER A 252 20.04 26.94 43.00
C SER A 252 19.25 27.40 41.78
N THR A 253 19.30 28.70 41.47
CA THR A 253 18.58 29.30 40.34
C THR A 253 19.22 28.90 39.02
N GLY A 254 20.55 28.97 38.93
CA GLY A 254 21.29 28.55 37.74
C GLY A 254 21.01 27.10 37.39
N TYR A 255 21.07 26.19 38.37
CA TYR A 255 20.86 24.78 38.08
C TYR A 255 19.45 24.47 37.57
N SER A 256 18.43 25.09 38.17
CA SER A 256 17.03 24.91 37.77
C SER A 256 16.80 25.35 36.31
N ASN A 257 17.50 26.38 35.85
CA ASN A 257 17.42 26.85 34.46
C ASN A 257 18.11 25.89 33.46
N TYR A 258 19.13 25.14 33.90
CA TYR A 258 19.83 24.14 33.08
C TYR A 258 19.15 22.76 33.08
N LEU A 259 18.15 22.55 33.94
CA LEU A 259 17.52 21.26 34.19
C LEU A 259 16.48 20.92 33.11
N THR A 260 16.90 20.32 32.00
CA THR A 260 15.97 19.70 31.04
C THR A 260 15.79 18.23 31.36
N GLN A 261 14.74 17.87 32.11
CA GLN A 261 14.29 16.49 32.26
C GLN A 261 13.56 16.04 30.98
N ASN A 262 14.33 15.73 29.95
CA ASN A 262 13.79 15.13 28.75
C ASN A 262 13.66 13.62 28.96
N ASP A 263 12.45 13.16 29.32
CA ASP A 263 12.18 11.72 29.47
C ASP A 263 12.33 11.01 28.11
N LEU A 264 13.39 10.22 27.97
CA LEU A 264 13.72 9.46 26.77
C LEU A 264 12.59 8.53 26.35
N THR A 265 11.95 7.85 27.31
CA THR A 265 10.87 6.90 27.02
C THR A 265 9.66 7.65 26.46
N SER A 266 9.28 8.77 27.06
CA SER A 266 8.23 9.65 26.53
C SER A 266 8.56 10.18 25.13
N GLN A 267 9.80 10.58 24.86
CA GLN A 267 10.20 11.03 23.52
C GLN A 267 10.11 9.92 22.47
N VAL A 268 10.51 8.70 22.82
CA VAL A 268 10.36 7.52 21.97
C VAL A 268 8.88 7.29 21.66
N GLN A 269 8.02 7.29 22.68
CA GLN A 269 6.58 7.10 22.51
C GLN A 269 5.95 8.18 21.62
N LEU A 270 6.33 9.45 21.81
CA LEU A 270 5.85 10.56 20.97
C LEU A 270 6.33 10.41 19.51
N ALA A 271 7.58 10.01 19.28
CA ALA A 271 8.10 9.76 17.95
C ALA A 271 7.39 8.58 17.27
N GLN A 272 7.14 7.50 18.02
CA GLN A 272 6.35 6.37 17.55
C GLN A 272 4.92 6.81 17.19
N ALA A 273 4.25 7.58 18.05
CA ALA A 273 2.90 8.08 17.79
C ALA A 273 2.83 8.92 16.50
N LEU A 274 3.81 9.81 16.27
CA LEU A 274 3.92 10.59 15.04
C LEU A 274 4.10 9.69 13.80
N ASN A 275 4.98 8.69 13.89
CA ASN A 275 5.13 7.69 12.82
C ASN A 275 3.81 6.94 12.56
N SER A 276 3.06 6.61 13.62
CA SER A 276 1.80 5.86 13.52
C SER A 276 0.81 6.56 12.64
N GLN A 277 0.62 7.86 12.91
CA GLN A 277 -0.31 8.69 12.19
C GLN A 277 0.06 8.77 10.71
N GLN A 278 1.36 8.90 10.40
CA GLN A 278 1.85 8.96 9.01
C GLN A 278 1.68 7.61 8.30
N VAL A 279 2.12 6.51 8.89
CA VAL A 279 2.06 5.18 8.27
C VAL A 279 0.61 4.71 8.11
N SER A 280 -0.28 4.97 9.08
CA SER A 280 -1.71 4.63 8.98
C SER A 280 -2.37 5.23 7.75
N GLN A 281 -2.10 6.50 7.46
CA GLN A 281 -2.66 7.18 6.28
C GLN A 281 -2.17 6.54 4.96
N ILE A 282 -0.92 6.07 4.93
CA ILE A 282 -0.33 5.40 3.77
C ILE A 282 -0.91 3.99 3.62
N GLU A 283 -1.03 3.24 4.73
CA GLU A 283 -1.63 1.91 4.74
C GLU A 283 -3.09 1.93 4.30
N GLU A 284 -3.89 2.90 4.76
CA GLU A 284 -5.29 3.06 4.34
C GLU A 284 -5.40 3.23 2.82
N LYS A 285 -4.49 4.01 2.22
CA LYS A 285 -4.42 4.21 0.77
C LYS A 285 -4.00 2.95 0.04
N MET A 286 -3.00 2.22 0.56
CA MET A 286 -2.56 0.95 0.00
C MET A 286 -3.66 -0.12 0.08
N LEU A 287 -4.42 -0.18 1.18
CA LEU A 287 -5.56 -1.08 1.35
C LEU A 287 -6.68 -0.72 0.38
N PHE A 288 -7.03 0.56 0.28
CA PHE A 288 -8.02 1.03 -0.68
C PHE A 288 -7.66 0.63 -2.11
N TYR A 289 -6.40 0.84 -2.50
CA TYR A 289 -5.91 0.44 -3.81
C TYR A 289 -5.90 -1.07 -3.99
N TYR A 290 -5.45 -1.84 -3.00
CA TYR A 290 -5.46 -3.30 -3.05
C TYR A 290 -6.89 -3.83 -3.25
N ASP A 291 -7.87 -3.26 -2.54
CA ASP A 291 -9.28 -3.64 -2.71
C ASP A 291 -9.80 -3.25 -4.09
N LEU A 292 -9.43 -2.07 -4.60
CA LEU A 292 -9.77 -1.65 -5.97
C LEU A 292 -9.15 -2.58 -7.01
N GLN A 293 -7.87 -2.95 -6.87
CA GLN A 293 -7.20 -3.93 -7.71
C GLN A 293 -7.94 -5.27 -7.66
N LYS A 294 -8.28 -5.74 -6.47
CA LYS A 294 -8.98 -7.01 -6.29
C LYS A 294 -10.34 -6.99 -6.98
N ARG A 295 -11.16 -5.95 -6.77
CA ARG A 295 -12.45 -5.79 -7.47
C ARG A 295 -12.29 -5.67 -8.97
N ALA A 296 -11.35 -4.84 -9.44
CA ALA A 296 -11.07 -4.67 -10.85
C ALA A 296 -10.69 -6.01 -11.49
N LEU A 297 -9.81 -6.79 -10.87
CA LEU A 297 -9.40 -8.09 -11.40
C LEU A 297 -10.50 -9.17 -11.26
N GLU A 298 -11.24 -9.21 -10.15
CA GLU A 298 -12.35 -10.14 -9.91
C GLU A 298 -13.48 -9.93 -10.92
N ASN A 299 -13.93 -8.69 -11.10
CA ASN A 299 -15.04 -8.36 -11.98
C ASN A 299 -14.65 -8.41 -13.46
N TYR A 300 -13.39 -8.13 -13.81
CA TYR A 300 -13.02 -7.86 -15.20
C TYR A 300 -12.21 -8.96 -15.89
N VAL A 301 -11.21 -9.51 -15.21
CA VAL A 301 -10.31 -10.51 -15.80
C VAL A 301 -11.00 -11.86 -15.89
N ILE A 302 -11.97 -12.10 -15.01
CA ILE A 302 -12.75 -13.35 -14.98
C ILE A 302 -13.93 -13.27 -15.95
N GLU A 303 -14.58 -12.11 -16.13
CA GLU A 303 -15.84 -12.00 -16.92
C GLU A 303 -15.68 -11.53 -18.37
N SER A 304 -14.45 -11.41 -18.89
CA SER A 304 -14.18 -11.00 -20.29
C SER A 304 -15.15 -11.66 -21.28
N ARG A 305 -15.93 -10.82 -21.97
CA ARG A 305 -17.07 -11.27 -22.77
C ARG A 305 -16.58 -11.57 -24.20
N GLY A 306 -16.80 -12.79 -24.68
CA GLY A 306 -16.32 -13.22 -26.00
C GLY A 306 -17.01 -12.47 -27.16
N SER A 307 -16.50 -12.65 -28.38
CA SER A 307 -17.08 -12.06 -29.60
C SER A 307 -18.59 -12.36 -29.75
N GLY A 308 -19.03 -13.55 -29.35
CA GLY A 308 -20.43 -13.96 -29.37
C GLY A 308 -21.34 -13.14 -28.45
N HIS A 309 -20.84 -12.70 -27.29
CA HIS A 309 -21.59 -11.80 -26.40
C HIS A 309 -21.83 -10.45 -27.09
N TYR A 310 -20.77 -9.81 -27.59
CA TYR A 310 -20.88 -8.49 -28.23
C TYR A 310 -21.70 -8.53 -29.52
N TRP A 311 -21.60 -9.61 -30.29
CA TRP A 311 -22.46 -9.84 -31.44
C TRP A 311 -23.94 -9.86 -31.05
N SER A 312 -24.31 -10.65 -30.02
CA SER A 312 -25.68 -10.72 -29.53
C SER A 312 -26.22 -9.35 -29.09
N GLN A 313 -25.40 -8.57 -28.36
CA GLN A 313 -25.77 -7.22 -27.94
C GLN A 313 -26.02 -6.30 -29.16
N VAL A 314 -25.08 -6.24 -30.11
CA VAL A 314 -25.20 -5.37 -31.28
C VAL A 314 -26.37 -5.77 -32.17
N VAL A 315 -26.63 -7.08 -32.36
CA VAL A 315 -27.82 -7.56 -33.08
C VAL A 315 -29.11 -7.13 -32.35
N GLY A 316 -29.13 -7.20 -31.01
CA GLY A 316 -30.23 -6.70 -30.20
C GLY A 316 -30.53 -5.22 -30.47
N TYR A 317 -29.49 -4.37 -30.47
CA TYR A 317 -29.62 -2.95 -30.80
C TYR A 317 -30.06 -2.68 -32.25
N LEU A 318 -29.71 -3.55 -33.20
CA LEU A 318 -30.09 -3.46 -34.61
C LEU A 318 -31.40 -4.19 -34.96
N SER A 319 -32.10 -4.75 -33.98
CA SER A 319 -33.29 -5.61 -34.18
C SER A 319 -34.41 -4.95 -35.00
N SER A 320 -34.60 -3.64 -34.88
CA SER A 320 -35.57 -2.88 -35.67
C SER A 320 -35.22 -2.87 -37.16
N TYR A 321 -33.93 -2.76 -37.51
CA TYR A 321 -33.46 -2.81 -38.90
C TYR A 321 -33.66 -4.20 -39.51
N TYR A 322 -33.37 -5.26 -38.75
CA TYR A 322 -33.68 -6.63 -39.17
C TYR A 322 -35.17 -6.83 -39.41
N SER A 323 -36.02 -6.28 -38.54
CA SER A 323 -37.48 -6.33 -38.68
C SER A 323 -37.97 -5.57 -39.91
N THR A 324 -37.36 -4.42 -40.24
CA THR A 324 -37.67 -3.65 -41.45
C THR A 324 -37.35 -4.46 -42.71
N ILE A 325 -36.16 -5.08 -42.80
CA ILE A 325 -35.80 -5.95 -43.94
C ILE A 325 -36.80 -7.11 -44.06
N ALA A 326 -37.22 -7.72 -42.93
CA ALA A 326 -38.21 -8.79 -42.92
C ALA A 326 -39.58 -8.34 -43.43
N ALA A 327 -40.06 -7.17 -43.01
CA ALA A 327 -41.31 -6.60 -43.49
C ALA A 327 -41.23 -6.32 -45.00
N THR A 328 -40.18 -5.62 -45.45
CA THR A 328 -39.97 -5.32 -46.87
C THR A 328 -39.88 -6.58 -47.73
N SER A 329 -39.27 -7.65 -47.22
CA SER A 329 -39.21 -8.94 -47.93
C SER A 329 -40.56 -9.63 -48.05
N ARG A 330 -41.44 -9.50 -47.05
CA ARG A 330 -42.80 -10.05 -47.11
C ARG A 330 -43.66 -9.28 -48.10
N ASP A 331 -43.48 -7.97 -48.15
CA ASP A 331 -44.21 -7.09 -49.06
C ASP A 331 -43.74 -7.25 -50.53
N ASN A 332 -42.52 -7.76 -50.74
CA ASN A 332 -41.90 -7.90 -52.06
C ASN A 332 -41.33 -9.32 -52.31
N PRO A 333 -42.17 -10.36 -52.36
CA PRO A 333 -41.72 -11.76 -52.40
C PRO A 333 -40.96 -12.14 -53.68
N GLY A 334 -41.09 -11.37 -54.77
CA GLY A 334 -40.38 -11.60 -56.04
C GLY A 334 -38.90 -11.21 -56.02
N ASN A 335 -38.47 -10.39 -55.05
CA ASN A 335 -37.12 -9.79 -55.02
C ASN A 335 -36.29 -10.34 -53.85
N GLY A 336 -36.42 -11.64 -53.57
CA GLY A 336 -35.80 -12.28 -52.40
C GLY A 336 -34.28 -12.09 -52.32
N TYR A 337 -33.59 -11.94 -53.45
CA TYR A 337 -32.16 -11.70 -53.48
C TYR A 337 -31.76 -10.31 -52.93
N CYS A 338 -32.58 -9.26 -53.11
CA CYS A 338 -32.35 -7.94 -52.51
C CYS A 338 -32.44 -8.01 -50.98
N SER A 339 -33.44 -8.73 -50.46
CA SER A 339 -33.58 -8.97 -49.02
C SER A 339 -32.43 -9.81 -48.47
N SER A 340 -32.01 -10.86 -49.16
CA SER A 340 -30.82 -11.66 -48.79
C SER A 340 -29.56 -10.80 -48.73
N ALA A 341 -29.33 -9.94 -49.73
CA ALA A 341 -28.20 -9.01 -49.73
C ALA A 341 -28.28 -8.01 -48.56
N GLY A 342 -29.47 -7.49 -48.26
CA GLY A 342 -29.71 -6.63 -47.09
C GLY A 342 -29.39 -7.32 -45.77
N TYR A 343 -29.83 -8.56 -45.56
CA TYR A 343 -29.51 -9.34 -44.37
C TYR A 343 -28.02 -9.64 -44.22
N SER A 344 -27.35 -10.00 -45.32
CA SER A 344 -25.90 -10.22 -45.33
C SER A 344 -25.14 -8.93 -44.99
N ALA A 345 -25.55 -7.80 -45.55
CA ALA A 345 -24.93 -6.51 -45.28
C ALA A 345 -25.17 -6.05 -43.83
N LEU A 346 -26.39 -6.20 -43.30
CA LEU A 346 -26.69 -5.85 -41.90
C LEU A 346 -25.94 -6.76 -40.91
N SER A 347 -25.80 -8.04 -41.23
CA SER A 347 -24.94 -8.97 -40.48
C SER A 347 -23.46 -8.56 -40.54
N ALA A 348 -22.97 -8.04 -41.66
CA ALA A 348 -21.61 -7.49 -41.71
C ALA A 348 -21.45 -6.25 -40.82
N VAL A 349 -22.49 -5.40 -40.72
CA VAL A 349 -22.51 -4.24 -39.82
C VAL A 349 -22.45 -4.68 -38.36
N ALA A 350 -23.28 -5.65 -37.96
CA ALA A 350 -23.26 -6.20 -36.61
C ALA A 350 -21.88 -6.81 -36.26
N ASN A 351 -21.18 -7.39 -37.24
CA ASN A 351 -19.90 -8.09 -37.04
C ASN A 351 -18.82 -7.05 -36.79
N SER A 352 -18.80 -6.01 -37.64
CA SER A 352 -17.91 -4.89 -37.45
C SER A 352 -18.15 -4.17 -36.12
N GLY A 353 -19.40 -4.05 -35.67
CA GLY A 353 -19.75 -3.47 -34.37
C GLY A 353 -19.25 -4.33 -33.21
N ALA A 354 -19.49 -5.64 -33.26
CA ALA A 354 -19.03 -6.59 -32.26
C ALA A 354 -17.50 -6.66 -32.16
N SER A 355 -16.80 -6.67 -33.30
CA SER A 355 -15.33 -6.60 -33.33
C SER A 355 -14.80 -5.29 -32.73
N ALA A 356 -15.46 -4.16 -32.98
CA ALA A 356 -15.06 -2.88 -32.40
C ALA A 356 -15.29 -2.83 -30.88
N ALA A 357 -16.41 -3.38 -30.39
CA ALA A 357 -16.68 -3.51 -28.96
C ALA A 357 -15.66 -4.43 -28.28
N LEU A 358 -15.36 -5.59 -28.89
CA LEU A 358 -14.34 -6.52 -28.40
C LEU A 358 -12.95 -5.87 -28.35
N ALA A 359 -12.57 -5.11 -29.37
CA ALA A 359 -11.29 -4.41 -29.40
C ALA A 359 -11.20 -3.32 -28.32
N CYS A 360 -12.28 -2.57 -28.09
CA CYS A 360 -12.36 -1.60 -26.99
C CYS A 360 -12.20 -2.29 -25.64
N ASP A 361 -12.93 -3.39 -25.42
CA ASP A 361 -12.83 -4.19 -24.20
C ASP A 361 -11.40 -4.67 -23.96
N GLN A 362 -10.77 -5.30 -24.95
CA GLN A 362 -9.39 -5.78 -24.85
C GLN A 362 -8.39 -4.65 -24.54
N ASN A 363 -8.59 -3.46 -25.11
CA ASN A 363 -7.73 -2.30 -24.82
C ASN A 363 -7.87 -1.87 -23.37
N ILE A 364 -9.09 -1.78 -22.83
CA ILE A 364 -9.33 -1.42 -21.42
C ILE A 364 -8.78 -2.52 -20.50
N VAL A 365 -8.82 -3.81 -20.87
CA VAL A 365 -8.21 -4.93 -20.10
C VAL A 365 -6.73 -4.72 -19.99
N ASN A 366 -6.08 -4.48 -21.13
CA ASN A 366 -4.64 -4.31 -21.17
C ASN A 366 -4.21 -3.04 -20.43
N ASP A 367 -4.95 -1.94 -20.56
CA ASP A 367 -4.65 -0.70 -19.87
C ASP A 367 -4.87 -0.83 -18.35
N THR A 368 -5.94 -1.50 -17.93
CA THR A 368 -6.18 -1.83 -16.51
C THR A 368 -5.03 -2.68 -15.96
N LYS A 369 -4.61 -3.73 -16.66
CA LYS A 369 -3.45 -4.57 -16.26
C LYS A 369 -2.17 -3.73 -16.15
N TYR A 370 -1.95 -2.81 -17.09
CA TYR A 370 -0.80 -1.91 -17.11
C TYR A 370 -0.82 -0.94 -15.92
N ILE A 371 -1.94 -0.24 -15.69
CA ILE A 371 -2.09 0.71 -14.58
C ILE A 371 -1.96 0.00 -13.24
N LEU A 372 -2.57 -1.17 -13.06
CA LEU A 372 -2.40 -1.97 -11.85
C LEU A 372 -0.93 -2.35 -11.62
N SER A 373 -0.21 -2.77 -12.67
CA SER A 373 1.22 -3.04 -12.54
C SER A 373 2.01 -1.78 -12.19
N LYS A 374 1.66 -0.62 -12.75
CA LYS A 374 2.32 0.66 -12.49
C LYS A 374 2.15 1.07 -11.04
N VAL A 375 0.91 1.10 -10.54
CA VAL A 375 0.62 1.44 -9.14
C VAL A 375 1.25 0.42 -8.18
N ASN A 376 1.30 -0.86 -8.54
CA ASN A 376 2.02 -1.88 -7.76
C ASN A 376 3.51 -1.54 -7.60
N ASN A 377 4.16 -1.12 -8.67
CA ASN A 377 5.57 -0.74 -8.65
C ASN A 377 5.81 0.55 -7.83
N GLU A 378 4.93 1.54 -7.95
CA GLU A 378 5.01 2.77 -7.16
C GLU A 378 4.88 2.48 -5.66
N PHE A 379 3.87 1.68 -5.26
CA PHE A 379 3.74 1.25 -3.87
C PHE A 379 4.88 0.34 -3.41
N SER A 380 5.49 -0.46 -4.30
CA SER A 380 6.73 -1.18 -3.96
C SER A 380 7.84 -0.22 -3.55
N GLY A 381 7.99 0.89 -4.27
CA GLY A 381 8.95 1.93 -3.93
C GLY A 381 8.68 2.50 -2.55
N VAL A 382 7.44 2.90 -2.28
CA VAL A 382 7.03 3.40 -0.95
C VAL A 382 7.29 2.36 0.14
N ASN A 383 6.91 1.10 -0.07
CA ASN A 383 7.10 0.02 0.89
C ASN A 383 8.57 -0.30 1.15
N SER A 384 9.47 -0.03 0.21
CA SER A 384 10.92 -0.17 0.45
C SER A 384 11.48 0.92 1.37
N LEU A 385 10.83 2.07 1.44
CA LEU A 385 11.26 3.24 2.22
C LEU A 385 10.64 3.28 3.61
N LEU A 386 9.36 2.90 3.76
CA LEU A 386 8.63 2.88 5.03
C LEU A 386 9.40 2.23 6.20
N PRO A 387 10.15 1.13 6.01
CA PRO A 387 10.95 0.56 7.08
C PRO A 387 11.99 1.48 7.70
N SER A 388 12.50 2.44 6.94
CA SER A 388 13.51 3.38 7.41
C SER A 388 12.95 4.57 8.20
N THR A 389 11.63 4.78 8.18
CA THR A 389 11.01 6.02 8.68
C THR A 389 10.38 5.88 10.06
N GLY A 390 10.25 4.66 10.58
CA GLY A 390 9.68 4.36 11.89
C GLY A 390 10.73 4.17 12.99
N ASN A 391 10.69 3.02 13.68
CA ASN A 391 11.62 2.71 14.77
C ASN A 391 13.09 2.83 14.33
N VAL A 392 13.42 2.48 13.08
CA VAL A 392 14.77 2.63 12.54
C VAL A 392 15.26 4.08 12.59
N ALA A 393 14.41 5.06 12.26
CA ALA A 393 14.76 6.47 12.37
C ALA A 393 14.95 6.90 13.83
N ILE A 394 14.09 6.43 14.74
CA ILE A 394 14.22 6.67 16.19
C ILE A 394 15.56 6.12 16.71
N LEU A 395 15.89 4.89 16.35
CA LEU A 395 17.13 4.22 16.73
C LEU A 395 18.36 4.91 16.14
N SER A 396 18.26 5.43 14.90
CA SER A 396 19.31 6.25 14.31
C SER A 396 19.58 7.52 15.12
N CYS A 397 18.55 8.14 15.70
CA CYS A 397 18.73 9.30 16.59
C CYS A 397 19.52 8.93 17.85
N PHE A 398 19.30 7.76 18.44
CA PHE A 398 20.12 7.25 19.55
C PHE A 398 21.57 7.04 19.11
N SER A 399 21.80 6.39 17.97
CA SER A 399 23.14 6.19 17.40
C SER A 399 23.89 7.49 17.11
N GLN A 400 23.17 8.56 16.79
CA GLN A 400 23.76 9.88 16.56
C GLN A 400 23.96 10.70 17.85
N GLY A 401 23.61 10.13 19.01
CA GLY A 401 23.83 10.78 20.32
C GLY A 401 22.75 11.76 20.74
N TYR A 402 21.54 11.73 20.16
CA TYR A 402 20.41 12.60 20.53
C TYR A 402 19.72 12.16 21.83
N ILE A 403 20.49 11.82 22.85
CA ILE A 403 20.00 11.21 24.09
C ILE A 403 19.65 12.31 25.11
N PHE A 404 20.63 13.10 25.52
CA PHE A 404 20.47 14.22 26.45
C PHE A 404 21.02 15.50 25.82
N ALA A 405 20.38 16.65 26.10
CA ALA A 405 20.76 18.04 25.82
C ALA A 405 21.74 18.39 24.66
N GLU A 406 21.50 19.39 23.81
CA GLU A 406 20.34 20.27 23.62
C GLU A 406 19.32 19.71 22.61
N LYS A 407 19.65 18.59 21.97
CA LYS A 407 18.83 17.97 20.93
C LYS A 407 18.17 16.70 21.45
N THR A 408 16.89 16.54 21.12
CA THR A 408 16.04 15.44 21.59
C THR A 408 15.86 14.37 20.51
N ILE A 409 15.57 13.13 20.92
CA ILE A 409 15.16 12.05 20.01
C ILE A 409 13.98 12.51 19.16
N LEU A 410 13.01 13.20 19.77
CA LEU A 410 11.83 13.69 19.07
C LEU A 410 12.16 14.72 17.98
N ASN A 411 13.07 15.67 18.24
CA ASN A 411 13.44 16.66 17.24
C ASN A 411 14.24 16.03 16.09
N CYS A 412 15.15 15.10 16.38
CA CYS A 412 15.85 14.34 15.35
C CYS A 412 14.86 13.53 14.49
N PHE A 413 13.91 12.85 15.12
CA PHE A 413 12.89 12.08 14.43
C PHE A 413 12.02 12.96 13.50
N LYS A 414 11.60 14.14 13.96
CA LYS A 414 10.83 15.09 13.14
C LYS A 414 11.56 15.48 11.85
N VAL A 415 12.88 15.68 11.92
CA VAL A 415 13.70 15.98 10.72
C VAL A 415 13.74 14.77 9.78
N ALA A 416 13.98 13.57 10.30
CA ALA A 416 14.00 12.35 9.49
C ALA A 416 12.64 12.07 8.83
N SER A 417 11.54 12.23 9.57
CA SER A 417 10.16 12.07 9.11
C SER A 417 9.77 13.10 8.05
N SER A 418 10.21 14.36 8.19
CA SER A 418 9.95 15.39 7.19
C SER A 418 10.61 15.07 5.84
N ASN A 419 11.83 14.55 5.85
CA ASN A 419 12.54 14.18 4.61
C ASN A 419 11.79 13.08 3.84
N PHE A 420 11.22 12.11 4.55
CA PHE A 420 10.39 11.07 3.92
C PHE A 420 9.11 11.65 3.32
N SER A 421 8.44 12.56 4.05
CA SER A 421 7.18 13.15 3.61
C SER A 421 7.32 13.92 2.29
N VAL A 422 8.43 14.62 2.09
CA VAL A 422 8.75 15.32 0.83
C VAL A 422 8.97 14.33 -0.33
N GLY A 423 9.67 13.22 -0.10
CA GLY A 423 9.86 12.20 -1.14
C GLY A 423 8.58 11.43 -1.48
N TYR A 424 7.67 11.27 -0.51
CA TYR A 424 6.41 10.53 -0.67
C TYR A 424 5.35 11.32 -1.46
N SER A 425 5.32 12.65 -1.37
CA SER A 425 4.26 13.46 -2.04
C SER A 425 4.23 13.26 -3.55
N ASP A 426 5.39 13.23 -4.20
CA ASP A 426 5.49 13.10 -5.66
C ASP A 426 4.99 11.72 -6.13
N VAL A 427 5.34 10.67 -5.38
CA VAL A 427 4.87 9.30 -5.66
C VAL A 427 3.36 9.21 -5.42
N TYR A 428 2.87 9.83 -4.35
CA TYR A 428 1.46 9.83 -4.02
C TYR A 428 0.60 10.49 -5.11
N ASP A 429 1.03 11.63 -5.65
CA ASP A 429 0.27 12.33 -6.70
C ASP A 429 0.17 11.50 -8.00
N SER A 430 1.24 10.76 -8.36
CA SER A 430 1.21 9.80 -9.48
C SER A 430 0.21 8.68 -9.24
N VAL A 431 0.27 8.04 -8.05
CA VAL A 431 -0.65 6.96 -7.66
C VAL A 431 -2.10 7.44 -7.70
N VAL A 432 -2.40 8.62 -7.17
CA VAL A 432 -3.78 9.16 -7.12
C VAL A 432 -4.37 9.29 -8.52
N LYS A 433 -3.59 9.77 -9.49
CA LYS A 433 -4.04 9.93 -10.88
C LYS A 433 -4.37 8.58 -11.53
N ASP A 434 -3.50 7.59 -11.33
CA ASP A 434 -3.70 6.25 -11.87
C ASP A 434 -4.89 5.54 -11.21
N VAL A 435 -5.03 5.68 -9.89
CA VAL A 435 -6.18 5.18 -9.12
C VAL A 435 -7.49 5.82 -9.59
N ALA A 436 -7.51 7.13 -9.85
CA ALA A 436 -8.68 7.80 -10.39
C ALA A 436 -9.08 7.25 -11.78
N THR A 437 -8.10 6.87 -12.60
CA THR A 437 -8.36 6.23 -13.90
C THR A 437 -9.00 4.86 -13.72
N LEU A 438 -8.49 4.04 -12.79
CA LEU A 438 -9.08 2.73 -12.45
C LEU A 438 -10.52 2.86 -11.92
N LEU A 439 -10.80 3.83 -11.05
CA LEU A 439 -12.15 4.13 -10.58
C LEU A 439 -13.07 4.60 -11.72
N GLY A 440 -12.52 5.36 -12.67
CA GLY A 440 -13.21 5.73 -13.90
C GLY A 440 -13.61 4.52 -14.74
N TYR A 441 -12.74 3.51 -14.83
CA TYR A 441 -13.08 2.23 -15.47
C TYR A 441 -14.13 1.45 -14.69
N GLU A 442 -14.01 1.38 -13.35
CA GLU A 442 -14.99 0.72 -12.48
C GLU A 442 -16.40 1.30 -12.66
N SER A 443 -16.53 2.61 -12.64
CA SER A 443 -17.81 3.30 -12.74
C SER A 443 -18.42 3.27 -14.15
N ASN A 444 -17.64 3.57 -15.20
CA ASN A 444 -18.19 3.80 -16.54
C ASN A 444 -18.23 2.54 -17.42
N PHE A 445 -17.38 1.57 -17.14
CA PHE A 445 -17.23 0.37 -17.96
C PHE A 445 -17.64 -0.89 -17.20
N PHE A 446 -17.34 -0.99 -15.90
CA PHE A 446 -17.59 -2.21 -15.13
C PHE A 446 -18.95 -2.21 -14.39
N GLY A 447 -19.59 -1.04 -14.21
CA GLY A 447 -20.90 -0.89 -13.56
C GLY A 447 -22.12 -1.21 -14.43
N ASN A 448 -22.27 -2.47 -14.90
CA ASN A 448 -23.40 -2.99 -15.70
C ASN A 448 -23.50 -2.55 -17.17
N ASN A 449 -22.46 -1.98 -17.77
CA ASN A 449 -22.49 -1.63 -19.19
C ASN A 449 -22.41 -2.90 -20.06
N SER A 450 -23.45 -3.24 -20.81
CA SER A 450 -23.51 -4.49 -21.60
C SER A 450 -22.65 -4.42 -22.87
N LEU A 451 -22.30 -3.21 -23.31
CA LEU A 451 -21.54 -2.90 -24.52
C LEU A 451 -20.47 -1.81 -24.25
N PRO A 452 -19.19 -2.17 -24.02
CA PRO A 452 -18.12 -1.20 -23.81
C PRO A 452 -17.90 -0.35 -25.07
N CYS A 453 -17.58 0.94 -24.86
CA CYS A 453 -17.54 1.95 -25.92
C CYS A 453 -18.87 2.08 -26.71
N GLY A 454 -19.99 1.70 -26.08
CA GLY A 454 -21.32 1.54 -26.69
C GLY A 454 -21.74 2.69 -27.60
N ASP A 455 -21.68 3.93 -27.12
CA ASP A 455 -22.08 5.12 -27.89
C ASP A 455 -21.35 5.21 -29.24
N SER A 456 -20.03 5.01 -29.24
CA SER A 456 -19.20 5.10 -30.45
C SER A 456 -19.42 3.90 -31.40
N VAL A 457 -19.70 2.72 -30.84
CA VAL A 457 -19.94 1.48 -31.59
C VAL A 457 -21.34 1.55 -32.23
N LEU A 458 -22.36 1.88 -31.44
CA LEU A 458 -23.76 1.96 -31.87
C LEU A 458 -23.99 3.10 -32.85
N ARG A 459 -23.42 4.29 -32.64
CA ARG A 459 -23.52 5.39 -33.61
C ARG A 459 -23.03 4.99 -35.00
N ARG A 460 -21.91 4.25 -35.07
CA ARG A 460 -21.38 3.72 -36.34
C ARG A 460 -22.24 2.59 -36.91
N ALA A 461 -22.74 1.70 -36.05
CA ALA A 461 -23.60 0.60 -36.45
C ALA A 461 -24.92 1.11 -37.04
N TYR A 462 -25.58 2.06 -36.38
CA TYR A 462 -26.83 2.68 -36.87
C TYR A 462 -26.64 3.39 -38.21
N SER A 463 -25.63 4.26 -38.33
CA SER A 463 -25.35 4.95 -39.60
C SER A 463 -25.10 3.97 -40.76
N ARG A 464 -24.40 2.85 -40.50
CA ARG A 464 -24.20 1.82 -41.52
C ARG A 464 -25.47 1.00 -41.80
N ALA A 465 -26.29 0.74 -40.80
CA ALA A 465 -27.56 0.04 -40.97
C ALA A 465 -28.58 0.86 -41.76
N GLU A 466 -28.62 2.18 -41.59
CA GLU A 466 -29.41 3.10 -42.42
C GLU A 466 -28.98 3.02 -43.90
N LYS A 467 -27.66 2.98 -44.16
CA LYS A 467 -27.15 2.76 -45.52
C LYS A 467 -27.61 1.42 -46.10
N VAL A 468 -27.64 0.36 -45.30
CA VAL A 468 -28.14 -0.96 -45.74
C VAL A 468 -29.62 -0.87 -46.15
N LEU A 469 -30.45 -0.15 -45.41
CA LEU A 469 -31.86 0.06 -45.77
C LEU A 469 -32.01 0.88 -47.05
N TYR A 470 -31.17 1.90 -47.24
CA TYR A 470 -31.14 2.68 -48.48
C TYR A 470 -30.72 1.83 -49.69
N ASP A 471 -29.70 0.99 -49.54
CA ASP A 471 -29.23 0.10 -50.61
C ASP A 471 -30.28 -0.98 -50.95
N LEU A 472 -31.02 -1.48 -49.94
CA LEU A 472 -32.18 -2.35 -50.14
C LEU A 472 -33.29 -1.65 -50.94
N GLN A 473 -33.66 -0.42 -50.56
CA GLN A 473 -34.66 0.39 -51.27
C GLN A 473 -34.26 0.59 -52.74
N ARG A 474 -32.99 0.89 -52.99
CA ARG A 474 -32.44 1.06 -54.34
C ARG A 474 -32.49 -0.24 -55.14
N CYS A 475 -32.12 -1.37 -54.55
CA CYS A 475 -32.19 -2.69 -55.19
C CYS A 475 -33.62 -3.00 -55.67
N LEU A 476 -34.60 -2.80 -54.78
CA LEU A 476 -36.01 -3.00 -55.12
C LEU A 476 -36.51 -2.05 -56.20
N TYR A 477 -36.07 -0.79 -56.18
CA TYR A 477 -36.42 0.20 -57.21
C TYR A 477 -35.88 -0.15 -58.59
N VAL A 478 -34.62 -0.60 -58.68
CA VAL A 478 -33.99 -0.99 -59.95
C VAL A 478 -34.74 -2.17 -60.57
N ASP A 479 -35.25 -3.08 -59.75
CA ASP A 479 -35.94 -4.28 -60.23
C ASP A 479 -37.40 -4.06 -60.63
N SER A 480 -38.14 -3.24 -59.88
CA SER A 480 -39.58 -3.10 -60.09
C SER A 480 -39.99 -1.75 -60.70
N GLY A 481 -39.06 -0.80 -60.82
CA GLY A 481 -39.34 0.58 -61.25
C GLY A 481 -40.17 1.40 -60.26
N THR A 482 -40.52 0.85 -59.09
CA THR A 482 -41.45 1.46 -58.12
C THR A 482 -40.70 1.99 -56.90
N LYS A 483 -40.96 3.24 -56.50
CA LYS A 483 -40.29 3.88 -55.35
C LYS A 483 -40.91 3.39 -54.04
N TYR A 484 -40.24 2.47 -53.35
CA TYR A 484 -40.70 1.97 -52.04
C TYR A 484 -40.30 2.91 -50.92
N ALA A 485 -41.14 3.10 -49.91
CA ALA A 485 -40.75 3.79 -48.68
C ALA A 485 -40.16 2.76 -47.71
N VAL A 486 -38.83 2.70 -47.61
CA VAL A 486 -38.17 1.97 -46.52
C VAL A 486 -38.04 2.95 -45.37
N THR A 487 -38.97 2.89 -44.41
CA THR A 487 -38.94 3.74 -43.22
C THR A 487 -37.72 3.38 -42.38
N THR A 488 -36.79 4.32 -42.24
CA THR A 488 -35.73 4.25 -41.22
C THR A 488 -36.41 4.18 -39.85
N PRO A 489 -36.13 3.15 -39.04
CA PRO A 489 -36.61 3.11 -37.66
C PRO A 489 -36.16 4.38 -36.92
N ALA A 490 -37.01 4.92 -36.03
CA ALA A 490 -36.55 5.99 -35.14
C ALA A 490 -35.35 5.48 -34.32
N PRO A 491 -34.28 6.28 -34.16
CA PRO A 491 -33.16 5.88 -33.31
C PRO A 491 -33.67 5.60 -31.90
N VAL A 492 -33.23 4.49 -31.31
CA VAL A 492 -33.47 4.21 -29.90
C VAL A 492 -32.70 5.28 -29.10
N PRO A 493 -33.33 5.99 -28.15
CA PRO A 493 -32.63 6.99 -27.34
C PRO A 493 -31.43 6.34 -26.63
N SER A 494 -30.31 7.04 -26.64
CA SER A 494 -29.07 6.72 -25.92
C SER A 494 -29.29 6.56 -24.42
#